data_AF-A0A8H5ASD4-F1
#
_entry.id   AF-A0A8H5ASD4-F1
#
_cell.length_a   1.000
_cell.length_b   1.000
_cell.length_c   1.000
_cell.angle_alpha   90.00
_cell.angle_beta   90.00
_cell.angle_gamma   90.00
#
_symmetry.space_group_name_H-M   'P 1'
#
loop_
_entity.id
_entity.type
_entity.pdbx_description
1 polymer ?
#
loop_
_entity_poly.entity_id
_entity_poly.type
_entity_poly.pdbx_seq_one_letter_code
_entity_poly.pdbx_strand_id
1 'polypeptide(L)'
;MAKFTQLSIFVLATLGSVYAFPSYGSLAGLSKRQLDEIIPTLATGDLPSPPGPLSDTSAKLVNVPSHPYIAPGPNDIRGPCPGLNTLANHGYIPRHGIVTPGQIVEAVQEGFNMGNDFARFLAYAAHLVDGNLLTNLISIGGKTPETGPDPPAPAIVGGLNTHRVFEGDASHTRVDTFLGDNHSFNETLFQKLVSFSNKFGNGFYNFAVAKEFRFQLIQDSIAANSQFLFTLPRYFSAYSESCFPIFFWIDGRNPTGNLELDVARSFFETARFPNGFFRANTPTTLKRILGGIDVLYNAHPVGPGANNGTVNSYAVDPTSPTFADFCGIYAGFVTHIVRPLYPDAQGPLLDALNKNLDFLYSATVIGNMGCTQVPHFT
;
A
#
# COMPACT_ATOMS: atom_id res chain seq x y z
N MET A 1 -33.60 48.76 68.19
CA MET A 1 -32.41 49.22 67.45
C MET A 1 -32.16 48.27 66.29
N ALA A 2 -32.00 48.87 65.10
CA ALA A 2 -31.31 48.41 63.88
C ALA A 2 -31.54 47.00 63.28
N LYS A 3 -32.01 47.03 62.02
CA LYS A 3 -31.91 46.01 60.95
C LYS A 3 -30.44 45.68 60.64
N PHE A 4 -30.16 44.49 60.08
CA PHE A 4 -29.48 44.38 58.78
C PHE A 4 -29.58 42.97 58.19
N THR A 5 -29.90 42.95 56.90
CA THR A 5 -30.03 41.84 55.95
C THR A 5 -28.65 41.26 55.61
N GLN A 6 -28.55 39.95 55.36
CA GLN A 6 -27.46 39.43 54.52
C GLN A 6 -27.94 38.30 53.60
N LEU A 7 -27.90 38.65 52.31
CA LEU A 7 -28.09 37.84 51.12
C LEU A 7 -26.87 36.91 50.98
N SER A 8 -27.05 35.64 50.63
CA SER A 8 -25.95 34.82 50.11
C SER A 8 -26.43 33.98 48.93
N ILE A 9 -25.68 34.17 47.85
CA ILE A 9 -25.96 33.88 46.46
C ILE A 9 -25.79 32.38 46.20
N PHE A 10 -26.80 31.75 45.58
CA PHE A 10 -26.64 30.47 44.89
C PHE A 10 -25.74 30.68 43.67
N VAL A 11 -24.49 30.25 43.72
CA VAL A 11 -23.66 30.08 42.52
C VAL A 11 -23.97 28.70 41.95
N LEU A 12 -24.84 28.67 40.93
CA LEU A 12 -24.99 27.53 40.05
C LEU A 12 -23.65 27.33 39.32
N ALA A 13 -22.87 26.33 39.72
CA ALA A 13 -21.73 25.89 38.93
C ALA A 13 -22.27 25.22 37.66
N THR A 14 -22.25 25.95 36.54
CA THR A 14 -22.35 25.39 35.20
C THR A 14 -21.09 24.59 34.93
N LEU A 15 -21.06 23.34 35.39
CA LEU A 15 -20.17 22.32 34.86
C LEU A 15 -20.66 22.01 33.45
N GLY A 16 -20.20 22.79 32.47
CA GLY A 16 -20.19 22.34 31.09
C GLY A 16 -19.33 21.08 31.05
N SER A 17 -19.95 19.95 30.76
CA SER A 17 -19.25 18.69 30.53
C SER A 17 -18.31 18.87 29.35
N VAL A 18 -17.06 19.28 29.61
CA VAL A 18 -15.98 19.18 28.63
C VAL A 18 -15.71 17.70 28.49
N TYR A 19 -16.34 17.07 27.51
CA TYR A 19 -15.92 15.76 27.04
C TYR A 19 -14.54 15.94 26.42
N ALA A 20 -13.49 15.75 27.21
CA ALA A 20 -12.16 15.56 26.68
C ALA A 20 -12.19 14.24 25.89
N PHE A 21 -12.34 14.35 24.57
CA PHE A 21 -12.32 13.18 23.70
C PHE A 21 -10.94 12.54 23.85
N PRO A 22 -10.84 11.25 24.20
CA PRO A 22 -9.55 10.60 24.36
C PRO A 22 -8.77 10.71 23.05
N SER A 23 -7.48 11.06 23.14
CA SER A 23 -6.59 11.31 21.99
C SER A 23 -6.42 10.13 21.02
N TYR A 24 -7.00 8.97 21.33
CA TYR A 24 -6.96 7.72 20.56
C TYR A 24 -8.34 7.07 20.40
N GLY A 25 -9.43 7.78 20.69
CA GLY A 25 -10.78 7.27 20.47
C GLY A 25 -11.14 7.26 18.98
N SER A 26 -11.84 6.22 18.52
CA SER A 26 -12.40 6.21 17.16
C SER A 26 -13.46 7.30 17.02
N LEU A 27 -13.45 8.03 15.89
CA LEU A 27 -14.52 8.96 15.54
C LEU A 27 -15.74 8.24 14.94
N ALA A 28 -15.64 6.94 14.68
CA ALA A 28 -16.73 6.15 14.15
C ALA A 28 -17.93 6.13 15.10
N GLY A 29 -19.13 6.32 14.55
CA GLY A 29 -20.39 6.30 15.30
C GLY A 29 -20.75 7.62 16.00
N LEU A 30 -19.92 8.66 15.90
CA LEU A 30 -20.29 10.01 16.34
C LEU A 30 -21.32 10.64 15.41
N SER A 31 -22.20 11.47 15.97
CA SER A 31 -23.13 12.26 15.15
C SER A 31 -22.38 13.30 14.32
N LYS A 32 -22.95 13.70 13.17
CA LYS A 32 -22.37 14.74 12.29
C LYS A 32 -21.97 16.00 13.06
N ARG A 33 -22.84 16.47 13.97
CA ARG A 33 -22.55 17.64 14.82
C ARG A 33 -21.30 17.44 15.69
N GLN A 34 -21.13 16.26 16.29
CA GLN A 34 -19.95 15.97 17.11
C GLN A 34 -18.68 15.90 16.25
N LEU A 35 -18.77 15.35 15.05
CA LEU A 35 -17.65 15.32 14.10
C LEU A 35 -17.26 16.72 13.65
N ASP A 36 -18.24 17.58 13.36
CA ASP A 36 -18.03 18.99 12.99
C ASP A 36 -17.33 19.77 14.12
N GLU A 37 -17.56 19.39 15.39
CA GLU A 37 -16.92 19.98 16.56
C GLU A 37 -15.51 19.39 16.83
N ILE A 38 -15.30 18.09 16.59
CA ILE A 38 -14.06 17.38 16.96
C ILE A 38 -13.00 17.44 15.86
N ILE A 39 -13.34 17.18 14.59
CA ILE A 39 -12.37 17.08 13.49
C ILE A 39 -11.49 18.33 13.36
N PRO A 40 -12.03 19.57 13.46
CA PRO A 40 -11.21 20.78 13.40
C PRO A 40 -10.21 20.93 14.54
N THR A 41 -10.39 20.19 15.64
CA THR A 41 -9.52 20.23 16.83
C THR A 41 -8.45 19.14 16.84
N LEU A 42 -8.52 18.18 15.90
CA LEU A 42 -7.55 17.11 15.81
C LEU A 42 -6.20 17.66 15.34
N ALA A 43 -5.13 17.20 15.97
CA ALA A 43 -3.79 17.50 15.50
C ALA A 43 -3.61 16.92 14.10
N THR A 44 -3.38 17.78 13.11
CA THR A 44 -3.02 17.38 11.75
C THR A 44 -1.51 17.20 11.67
N GLY A 45 -1.09 16.11 11.04
CA GLY A 45 0.30 15.88 10.68
C GLY A 45 0.72 16.80 9.54
N ASP A 46 2.03 17.07 9.45
CA ASP A 46 2.58 17.79 8.31
C ASP A 46 2.37 16.99 7.02
N LEU A 47 1.93 17.67 5.96
CA LEU A 47 1.77 17.10 4.61
C LEU A 47 2.83 17.71 3.66
N PRO A 48 4.12 17.38 3.83
CA PRO A 48 5.18 17.93 3.00
C PRO A 48 5.03 17.45 1.55
N SER A 49 5.61 18.22 0.62
CA SER A 49 5.75 17.78 -0.76
C SER A 49 6.48 16.43 -0.84
N PRO A 50 6.07 15.51 -1.72
CA PRO A 50 6.73 14.23 -1.87
C PRO A 50 8.22 14.39 -2.23
N PRO A 51 9.10 13.50 -1.75
CA PRO A 51 10.51 13.52 -2.14
C PRO A 51 10.69 13.49 -3.67
N GLY A 52 11.69 14.23 -4.14
CA GLY A 52 12.11 14.24 -5.54
C GLY A 52 12.84 12.97 -5.96
N PRO A 53 13.21 12.86 -7.26
CA PRO A 53 14.00 11.74 -7.75
C PRO A 53 15.42 11.74 -7.16
N LEU A 54 16.03 10.57 -7.08
CA LEU A 54 17.43 10.44 -6.71
C LEU A 54 18.34 11.17 -7.70
N SER A 55 19.35 11.86 -7.18
CA SER A 55 20.42 12.45 -7.98
C SER A 55 21.36 11.39 -8.56
N ASP A 56 21.60 10.32 -7.82
CA ASP A 56 22.39 9.16 -8.25
C ASP A 56 21.50 7.91 -8.28
N THR A 57 21.36 7.35 -9.46
CA THR A 57 20.56 6.13 -9.74
C THR A 57 21.44 4.94 -10.10
N SER A 58 22.76 5.05 -9.90
CA SER A 58 23.67 3.92 -10.08
C SER A 58 23.42 2.82 -9.06
N ALA A 59 23.87 1.61 -9.40
CA ALA A 59 23.92 0.51 -8.45
C ALA A 59 24.90 0.85 -7.34
N LYS A 60 24.44 0.73 -6.10
CA LYS A 60 25.25 0.91 -4.90
C LYS A 60 24.90 -0.15 -3.86
N LEU A 61 25.85 -0.44 -2.98
CA LEU A 61 25.63 -1.32 -1.84
C LEU A 61 24.56 -0.71 -0.92
N VAL A 62 23.51 -1.47 -0.64
CA VAL A 62 22.40 -1.04 0.25
C VAL A 62 22.32 -1.85 1.54
N ASN A 63 22.90 -3.06 1.55
CA ASN A 63 23.15 -3.77 2.79
C ASN A 63 24.46 -3.27 3.41
N VAL A 64 24.38 -2.16 4.15
CA VAL A 64 25.53 -1.40 4.70
C VAL A 64 25.45 -1.30 6.23
N PRO A 65 26.57 -1.01 6.93
CA PRO A 65 26.57 -0.89 8.39
C PRO A 65 25.62 0.18 8.97
N SER A 66 25.27 1.23 8.21
CA SER A 66 24.27 2.23 8.62
C SER A 66 22.82 1.75 8.45
N HIS A 67 22.61 0.67 7.69
CA HIS A 67 21.31 0.01 7.48
C HIS A 67 21.41 -1.49 7.77
N PRO A 68 21.82 -1.88 9.00
CA PRO A 68 21.99 -3.27 9.35
C PRO A 68 20.64 -3.98 9.42
N TYR A 69 20.63 -5.25 9.05
CA TYR A 69 19.48 -6.11 9.30
C TYR A 69 19.26 -6.26 10.81
N ILE A 70 18.03 -6.01 11.24
CA ILE A 70 17.53 -6.34 12.57
C ILE A 70 16.17 -7.02 12.36
N ALA A 71 16.03 -8.24 12.90
CA ALA A 71 14.76 -8.95 12.86
C ALA A 71 13.67 -8.14 13.60
N PRO A 72 12.42 -8.15 13.13
CA PRO A 72 11.34 -7.41 13.78
C PRO A 72 11.12 -7.92 15.21
N GLY A 73 11.00 -7.00 16.16
CA GLY A 73 10.61 -7.30 17.53
C GLY A 73 9.09 -7.56 17.66
N PRO A 74 8.62 -7.92 18.87
CA PRO A 74 7.21 -8.24 19.11
C PRO A 74 6.20 -7.13 18.79
N ASN A 75 6.66 -5.87 18.81
CA ASN A 75 5.82 -4.69 18.54
C ASN A 75 6.07 -4.10 17.14
N ASP A 76 6.96 -4.70 16.34
CA ASP A 76 7.25 -4.21 15.00
C ASP A 76 6.26 -4.80 13.99
N ILE A 77 5.57 -3.95 13.24
CA ILE A 77 4.55 -4.38 12.29
C ILE A 77 5.17 -4.65 10.92
N ARG A 78 4.82 -5.80 10.34
CA ARG A 78 5.12 -6.21 8.97
C ARG A 78 3.83 -6.64 8.28
N GLY A 79 3.80 -6.58 6.96
CA GLY A 79 2.60 -6.85 6.18
C GLY A 79 2.85 -7.64 4.90
N PRO A 80 1.96 -7.52 3.90
CA PRO A 80 2.02 -8.34 2.70
C PRO A 80 3.15 -7.94 1.75
N CYS A 81 3.75 -6.75 1.89
CA CYS A 81 4.78 -6.26 1.00
C CYS A 81 6.20 -6.64 1.47
N PRO A 82 6.86 -7.64 0.85
CA PRO A 82 8.22 -8.05 1.22
C PRO A 82 9.26 -6.92 1.05
N GLY A 83 9.04 -6.01 0.09
CA GLY A 83 9.92 -4.85 -0.12
C GLY A 83 9.92 -3.90 1.09
N LEU A 84 8.74 -3.44 1.53
CA LEU A 84 8.63 -2.56 2.70
C LEU A 84 9.06 -3.27 3.99
N ASN A 85 8.73 -4.55 4.13
CA ASN A 85 9.23 -5.35 5.26
C ASN A 85 10.75 -5.36 5.32
N THR A 86 11.42 -5.49 4.17
CA THR A 86 12.89 -5.49 4.08
C THR A 86 13.46 -4.12 4.42
N LEU A 87 12.86 -3.05 3.91
CA LEU A 87 13.29 -1.68 4.21
C LEU A 87 13.14 -1.36 5.70
N ALA A 88 12.06 -1.80 6.36
CA ALA A 88 11.88 -1.66 7.80
C ALA A 88 12.92 -2.49 8.59
N ASN A 89 13.16 -3.74 8.20
CA ASN A 89 14.18 -4.60 8.83
C ASN A 89 15.61 -4.09 8.64
N HIS A 90 15.85 -3.22 7.66
CA HIS A 90 17.15 -2.57 7.45
C HIS A 90 17.19 -1.11 7.93
N GLY A 91 16.09 -0.58 8.47
CA GLY A 91 16.04 0.79 8.98
C GLY A 91 16.12 1.87 7.89
N TYR A 92 15.70 1.56 6.66
CA TYR A 92 15.44 2.56 5.62
C TYR A 92 14.13 3.32 5.87
N ILE A 93 13.18 2.66 6.54
CA ILE A 93 11.99 3.27 7.14
C ILE A 93 11.96 2.92 8.64
N PRO A 94 11.16 3.63 9.46
CA PRO A 94 10.99 3.29 10.87
C PRO A 94 10.73 1.79 11.10
N ARG A 95 11.53 1.18 11.98
CA ARG A 95 11.56 -0.29 12.18
C ARG A 95 10.25 -0.85 12.73
N HIS A 96 9.48 -0.04 13.44
CA HIS A 96 8.15 -0.39 13.96
C HIS A 96 7.10 -0.52 12.85
N GLY A 97 7.37 -0.04 11.63
CA GLY A 97 6.49 -0.23 10.47
C GLY A 97 5.36 0.80 10.35
N ILE A 98 5.37 1.88 11.13
CA ILE A 98 4.45 3.02 10.96
C ILE A 98 5.23 4.18 10.34
N VAL A 99 4.78 4.65 9.20
CA VAL A 99 5.59 5.50 8.31
C VAL A 99 4.74 6.59 7.66
N THR A 100 5.39 7.64 7.18
CA THR A 100 4.75 8.60 6.26
C THR A 100 4.86 8.10 4.81
N PRO A 101 3.96 8.48 3.89
CA PRO A 101 4.12 8.18 2.47
C PRO A 101 5.43 8.74 1.89
N GLY A 102 5.91 9.89 2.40
CA GLY A 102 7.20 10.45 2.01
C GLY A 102 8.38 9.53 2.36
N GLN A 103 8.39 8.95 3.56
CA GLN A 103 9.40 7.96 3.96
C GLN A 103 9.36 6.72 3.07
N ILE A 104 8.17 6.26 2.67
CA ILE A 104 8.04 5.16 1.70
C ILE A 104 8.71 5.54 0.38
N VAL A 105 8.36 6.70 -0.19
CA VAL A 105 8.90 7.19 -1.48
C VAL A 105 10.42 7.27 -1.44
N GLU A 106 11.00 7.82 -0.38
CA GLU A 106 12.45 7.90 -0.22
C GLU A 106 13.09 6.51 -0.10
N ALA A 107 12.56 5.65 0.76
CA ALA A 107 13.15 4.35 1.03
C ALA A 107 13.12 3.38 -0.15
N VAL A 108 12.02 3.33 -0.92
CA VAL A 108 11.94 2.44 -2.10
C VAL A 108 12.85 2.93 -3.24
N GLN A 109 13.05 4.25 -3.35
CA GLN A 109 14.07 4.81 -4.25
C GLN A 109 15.46 4.43 -3.75
N GLU A 110 15.78 4.69 -2.49
CA GLU A 110 17.12 4.49 -1.95
C GLU A 110 17.54 3.01 -1.90
N GLY A 111 16.68 2.14 -1.38
CA GLY A 111 16.98 0.72 -1.17
C GLY A 111 16.81 -0.16 -2.41
N PHE A 112 15.92 0.19 -3.35
CA PHE A 112 15.61 -0.65 -4.51
C PHE A 112 15.76 0.03 -5.86
N ASN A 113 16.02 1.34 -5.91
CA ASN A 113 16.02 2.12 -7.14
C ASN A 113 14.65 2.08 -7.86
N MET A 114 13.57 2.14 -7.10
CA MET A 114 12.24 2.39 -7.68
C MET A 114 12.22 3.81 -8.29
N GLY A 115 11.69 3.98 -9.49
CA GLY A 115 11.57 5.31 -10.12
C GLY A 115 10.64 6.21 -9.32
N ASN A 116 10.91 7.52 -9.29
CA ASN A 116 10.15 8.48 -8.47
C ASN A 116 8.66 8.51 -8.82
N ASP A 117 8.34 8.41 -10.11
CA ASP A 117 6.97 8.32 -10.61
C ASP A 117 6.24 7.12 -10.00
N PHE A 118 6.84 5.93 -10.07
CA PHE A 118 6.21 4.72 -9.56
C PHE A 118 6.17 4.68 -8.02
N ALA A 119 7.23 5.13 -7.36
CA ALA A 119 7.31 5.23 -5.90
C ALA A 119 6.20 6.11 -5.34
N ARG A 120 6.00 7.30 -5.93
CA ARG A 120 4.92 8.21 -5.53
C ARG A 120 3.55 7.62 -5.82
N PHE A 121 3.37 7.01 -6.99
CA PHE A 121 2.09 6.41 -7.35
C PHE A 121 1.66 5.36 -6.31
N LEU A 122 2.54 4.41 -5.98
CA LEU A 122 2.22 3.36 -5.01
C LEU A 122 2.04 3.91 -3.58
N ALA A 123 2.95 4.78 -3.11
CA ALA A 123 2.90 5.28 -1.74
C ALA A 123 1.63 6.08 -1.46
N TYR A 124 1.23 6.98 -2.37
CA TYR A 124 0.03 7.79 -2.19
C TYR A 124 -1.25 7.03 -2.52
N ALA A 125 -1.24 6.07 -3.45
CA ALA A 125 -2.38 5.18 -3.65
C ALA A 125 -2.66 4.36 -2.37
N ALA A 126 -1.63 3.75 -1.76
CA ALA A 126 -1.78 3.04 -0.50
C ALA A 126 -2.23 3.98 0.63
N HIS A 127 -1.59 5.14 0.78
CA HIS A 127 -1.93 6.08 1.86
C HIS A 127 -3.38 6.59 1.78
N LEU A 128 -3.91 6.81 0.57
CA LEU A 128 -5.29 7.24 0.37
C LEU A 128 -6.33 6.25 0.93
N VAL A 129 -6.05 4.94 0.87
CA VAL A 129 -7.04 3.91 1.24
C VAL A 129 -6.76 3.23 2.58
N ASP A 130 -5.50 3.15 2.98
CA ASP A 130 -5.04 2.42 4.17
C ASP A 130 -4.41 3.31 5.24
N GLY A 131 -4.04 4.53 4.89
CA GLY A 131 -3.40 5.49 5.79
C GLY A 131 -4.40 6.38 6.52
N ASN A 132 -3.93 7.01 7.59
CA ASN A 132 -4.62 8.09 8.25
C ASN A 132 -4.21 9.42 7.61
N LEU A 133 -5.13 10.02 6.84
CA LEU A 133 -4.87 11.26 6.10
C LEU A 133 -4.67 12.47 7.01
N LEU A 134 -5.23 12.45 8.23
CA LEU A 134 -5.08 13.55 9.18
C LEU A 134 -3.70 13.55 9.81
N THR A 135 -3.18 12.38 10.20
CA THR A 135 -1.86 12.28 10.86
C THR A 135 -0.70 12.08 9.88
N ASN A 136 -0.99 11.84 8.60
CA ASN A 136 -0.02 11.50 7.56
C ASN A 136 0.78 10.22 7.86
N LEU A 137 0.15 9.25 8.52
CA LEU A 137 0.76 7.98 8.90
C LEU A 137 0.04 6.79 8.26
N ILE A 138 0.79 5.77 7.89
CA ILE A 138 0.29 4.48 7.42
C ILE A 138 1.08 3.35 8.07
N SER A 139 0.39 2.27 8.42
CA SER A 139 0.99 1.00 8.83
C SER A 139 1.36 0.17 7.60
N ILE A 140 2.59 -0.35 7.54
CA ILE A 140 3.01 -1.28 6.48
C ILE A 140 2.43 -2.70 6.64
N GLY A 141 1.62 -2.92 7.68
CA GLY A 141 0.90 -4.17 7.95
C GLY A 141 -0.51 -3.93 8.47
N GLY A 142 -0.87 -4.50 9.60
CA GLY A 142 -2.23 -4.40 10.16
C GLY A 142 -2.58 -3.06 10.80
N LYS A 143 -3.87 -2.89 11.12
CA LYS A 143 -4.42 -1.71 11.81
C LYS A 143 -3.76 -1.52 13.17
N THR A 144 -3.47 -0.27 13.52
CA THR A 144 -2.82 0.09 14.78
C THR A 144 -3.30 1.46 15.28
N PRO A 145 -3.39 1.69 16.60
CA PRO A 145 -3.66 3.03 17.14
C PRO A 145 -2.50 4.02 16.90
N GLU A 146 -1.31 3.56 16.52
CA GLU A 146 -0.14 4.42 16.27
C GLU A 146 -0.31 5.32 15.04
N THR A 147 -1.26 5.04 14.15
CA THR A 147 -1.63 5.96 13.07
C THR A 147 -2.58 7.08 13.52
N GLY A 148 -3.00 7.09 14.79
CA GLY A 148 -3.87 8.10 15.39
C GLY A 148 -5.37 7.82 15.24
N PRO A 149 -6.24 8.74 15.73
CA PRO A 149 -7.69 8.59 15.69
C PRO A 149 -8.24 8.34 14.30
N ASP A 150 -9.08 7.32 14.16
CA ASP A 150 -9.71 7.01 12.88
C ASP A 150 -10.63 8.14 12.41
N PRO A 151 -10.59 8.52 11.13
CA PRO A 151 -11.61 9.36 10.51
C PRO A 151 -12.98 8.66 10.55
N PRO A 152 -14.08 9.39 10.28
CA PRO A 152 -15.41 8.79 10.22
C PRO A 152 -15.48 7.64 9.20
N ALA A 153 -16.26 6.62 9.54
CA ALA A 153 -16.64 5.58 8.59
C ALA A 153 -17.30 6.22 7.35
N PRO A 154 -17.12 5.65 6.15
CA PRO A 154 -16.57 4.32 5.84
C PRO A 154 -15.05 4.24 5.65
N ALA A 155 -14.28 5.29 5.97
CA ALA A 155 -12.82 5.22 5.92
C ALA A 155 -12.28 4.10 6.85
N ILE A 156 -11.30 3.35 6.36
CA ILE A 156 -10.86 2.10 7.02
C ILE A 156 -9.63 2.33 7.92
N VAL A 157 -8.61 3.00 7.39
CA VAL A 157 -7.31 3.22 8.06
C VAL A 157 -6.77 1.92 8.66
N GLY A 158 -6.74 0.88 7.83
CA GLY A 158 -6.45 -0.49 8.26
C GLY A 158 -5.00 -0.91 8.10
N GLY A 159 -4.14 -0.06 7.51
CA GLY A 159 -2.80 -0.43 7.08
C GLY A 159 -2.82 -1.39 5.88
N LEU A 160 -1.64 -1.75 5.37
CA LEU A 160 -1.52 -2.56 4.15
C LEU A 160 -2.10 -3.98 4.24
N ASN A 161 -2.51 -4.48 5.41
CA ASN A 161 -3.23 -5.75 5.50
C ASN A 161 -4.72 -5.62 5.09
N THR A 162 -5.23 -4.41 4.84
CA THR A 162 -6.63 -4.22 4.45
C THR A 162 -6.91 -4.83 3.08
N HIS A 163 -7.76 -5.84 3.09
CA HIS A 163 -8.18 -6.52 1.87
C HIS A 163 -9.03 -5.60 0.96
N ARG A 164 -8.87 -5.76 -0.37
CA ARG A 164 -9.62 -5.15 -1.48
C ARG A 164 -9.28 -3.72 -1.87
N VAL A 165 -8.73 -2.92 -0.96
CA VAL A 165 -8.42 -1.52 -1.27
C VAL A 165 -7.00 -1.31 -1.79
N PHE A 166 -6.08 -2.22 -1.45
CA PHE A 166 -4.73 -2.30 -2.02
C PHE A 166 -4.24 -3.75 -2.04
N GLU A 167 -4.24 -4.41 -0.89
CA GLU A 167 -4.02 -5.87 -0.76
C GLU A 167 -5.14 -6.64 -1.45
N GLY A 168 -4.81 -7.78 -2.06
CA GLY A 168 -5.83 -8.64 -2.63
C GLY A 168 -5.32 -10.01 -3.04
N ASP A 169 -6.25 -10.76 -3.62
CA ASP A 169 -6.11 -12.17 -3.93
C ASP A 169 -5.04 -12.48 -4.99
N ALA A 170 -4.70 -13.76 -5.14
CA ALA A 170 -3.67 -14.27 -6.04
C ALA A 170 -2.28 -13.69 -5.74
N SER A 171 -1.92 -13.56 -4.45
CA SER A 171 -0.58 -13.14 -4.04
C SER A 171 0.46 -14.26 -4.21
N HIS A 172 1.72 -13.93 -4.49
CA HIS A 172 2.77 -14.93 -4.78
C HIS A 172 3.08 -15.84 -3.60
N THR A 173 3.08 -15.28 -2.39
CA THR A 173 3.55 -15.95 -1.17
C THR A 173 2.67 -15.64 0.03
N ARG A 174 1.49 -15.06 -0.18
CA ARG A 174 0.47 -14.73 0.83
C ARG A 174 -0.84 -15.37 0.39
N VAL A 175 -1.63 -15.87 1.33
CA VAL A 175 -2.89 -16.59 1.03
C VAL A 175 -4.01 -15.57 0.78
N ASP A 176 -4.96 -15.89 -0.10
CA ASP A 176 -6.15 -15.04 -0.26
C ASP A 176 -6.87 -14.86 1.08
N THR A 177 -7.36 -13.65 1.36
CA THR A 177 -8.00 -13.32 2.66
C THR A 177 -9.16 -14.27 2.99
N PHE A 178 -9.95 -14.65 1.98
CA PHE A 178 -11.07 -15.59 2.17
C PHE A 178 -10.60 -16.99 2.61
N LEU A 179 -9.37 -17.38 2.25
CA LEU A 179 -8.79 -18.69 2.55
C LEU A 179 -7.94 -18.66 3.83
N GLY A 180 -7.57 -17.49 4.35
CA GLY A 180 -6.82 -17.37 5.59
C GLY A 180 -6.01 -16.07 5.71
N ASP A 181 -4.73 -16.23 6.02
CA ASP A 181 -3.81 -15.13 6.33
C ASP A 181 -3.24 -14.46 5.06
N ASN A 182 -3.62 -13.20 4.85
CA ASN A 182 -3.27 -12.40 3.68
C ASN A 182 -1.94 -11.66 3.73
N HIS A 183 -1.17 -11.78 4.81
CA HIS A 183 0.03 -10.97 5.01
C HIS A 183 1.26 -11.78 5.40
N SER A 184 1.10 -12.89 6.12
CA SER A 184 2.23 -13.75 6.49
C SER A 184 2.81 -14.51 5.30
N PHE A 185 4.12 -14.75 5.33
CA PHE A 185 4.77 -15.62 4.37
C PHE A 185 4.17 -17.04 4.43
N ASN A 186 3.85 -17.59 3.27
CA ASN A 186 3.31 -18.94 3.13
C ASN A 186 4.31 -19.85 2.39
N GLU A 187 4.85 -20.83 3.11
CA GLU A 187 5.84 -21.76 2.58
C GLU A 187 5.29 -22.60 1.41
N THR A 188 4.03 -23.02 1.46
CA THR A 188 3.41 -23.81 0.37
C THR A 188 3.38 -23.02 -0.94
N LEU A 189 2.98 -21.75 -0.89
CA LEU A 189 2.99 -20.86 -2.06
C LEU A 189 4.42 -20.58 -2.55
N PHE A 190 5.38 -20.41 -1.63
CA PHE A 190 6.79 -20.24 -2.01
C PHE A 190 7.37 -21.50 -2.67
N GLN A 191 7.06 -22.70 -2.18
CA GLN A 191 7.45 -23.94 -2.82
C GLN A 191 6.80 -24.11 -4.20
N LYS A 192 5.60 -23.58 -4.39
CA LYS A 192 4.98 -23.50 -5.71
C LYS A 192 5.75 -22.56 -6.65
N LEU A 193 6.20 -21.39 -6.17
CA LEU A 193 7.10 -20.50 -6.90
C LEU A 193 8.39 -21.22 -7.30
N VAL A 194 9.05 -21.92 -6.36
CA VAL A 194 10.25 -22.74 -6.61
C VAL A 194 9.99 -23.79 -7.70
N SER A 195 8.87 -24.51 -7.62
CA SER A 195 8.50 -25.50 -8.63
C SER A 195 8.31 -24.88 -10.02
N PHE A 196 7.69 -23.71 -10.10
CA PHE A 196 7.53 -22.98 -11.37
C PHE A 196 8.87 -22.47 -11.89
N SER A 197 9.75 -21.99 -11.02
CA SER A 197 11.11 -21.59 -11.38
C SER A 197 11.95 -22.74 -11.91
N ASN A 198 11.87 -23.92 -11.30
CA ASN A 198 12.54 -25.12 -11.82
C ASN A 198 11.99 -25.53 -13.19
N LYS A 199 10.66 -25.46 -13.37
CA LYS A 199 10.00 -25.90 -14.60
C LYS A 199 10.20 -24.93 -15.77
N PHE A 200 10.12 -23.62 -15.54
CA PHE A 200 10.05 -22.62 -16.61
C PHE A 200 11.25 -21.66 -16.64
N GLY A 201 12.01 -21.57 -15.55
CA GLY A 201 13.10 -20.60 -15.37
C GLY A 201 14.47 -21.23 -15.19
N ASN A 202 14.61 -22.54 -15.41
CA ASN A 202 15.86 -23.27 -15.18
C ASN A 202 16.43 -23.06 -13.76
N GLY A 203 15.56 -23.07 -12.76
CA GLY A 203 15.93 -22.88 -11.35
C GLY A 203 16.01 -21.41 -10.89
N PHE A 204 15.72 -20.46 -11.76
CA PHE A 204 15.65 -19.02 -11.43
C PHE A 204 14.23 -18.50 -11.50
N TYR A 205 13.93 -17.40 -10.80
CA TYR A 205 12.74 -16.61 -11.07
C TYR A 205 13.06 -15.52 -12.11
N ASN A 206 12.33 -15.51 -13.22
CA ASN A 206 12.49 -14.55 -14.32
C ASN A 206 11.15 -14.38 -15.06
N PHE A 207 11.12 -13.62 -16.17
CA PHE A 207 9.88 -13.37 -16.92
C PHE A 207 9.25 -14.64 -17.53
N ALA A 208 10.04 -15.68 -17.82
CA ALA A 208 9.50 -16.96 -18.28
C ALA A 208 8.69 -17.66 -17.17
N VAL A 209 9.06 -17.46 -15.91
CA VAL A 209 8.34 -17.98 -14.73
C VAL A 209 7.18 -17.08 -14.34
N ALA A 210 7.41 -15.76 -14.27
CA ALA A 210 6.45 -14.80 -13.77
C ALA A 210 5.11 -14.86 -14.52
N LYS A 211 5.14 -15.02 -15.84
CA LYS A 211 3.94 -15.15 -16.68
C LYS A 211 3.12 -16.41 -16.37
N GLU A 212 3.78 -17.55 -16.21
CA GLU A 212 3.14 -18.84 -15.92
C GLU A 212 2.60 -18.84 -14.48
N PHE A 213 3.39 -18.34 -13.54
CA PHE A 213 3.04 -18.36 -12.13
C PHE A 213 1.91 -17.38 -11.80
N ARG A 214 1.93 -16.15 -12.35
CA ARG A 214 0.81 -15.19 -12.23
C ARG A 214 -0.50 -15.81 -12.72
N PHE A 215 -0.48 -16.44 -13.90
CA PHE A 215 -1.65 -17.11 -14.43
C PHE A 215 -2.12 -18.24 -13.52
N GLN A 216 -1.19 -19.08 -13.03
CA GLN A 216 -1.52 -20.17 -12.12
C GLN A 216 -2.16 -19.67 -10.81
N LEU A 217 -1.64 -18.59 -10.20
CA LEU A 217 -2.20 -18.02 -8.98
C LEU A 217 -3.65 -17.54 -9.20
N ILE A 218 -3.94 -16.94 -10.36
CA ILE A 218 -5.30 -16.56 -10.73
C ILE A 218 -6.19 -17.81 -10.85
N GLN A 219 -5.72 -18.86 -11.52
CA GLN A 219 -6.48 -20.12 -11.64
C GLN A 219 -6.75 -20.77 -10.27
N ASP A 220 -5.78 -20.74 -9.36
CA ASP A 220 -5.94 -21.26 -8.01
C ASP A 220 -7.04 -20.50 -7.26
N SER A 221 -7.02 -19.17 -7.30
CA SER A 221 -8.04 -18.33 -6.66
C SER A 221 -9.41 -18.54 -7.28
N ILE A 222 -9.52 -18.65 -8.61
CA ILE A 222 -10.78 -18.99 -9.28
C ILE A 222 -11.34 -20.33 -8.75
N ALA A 223 -10.48 -21.33 -8.58
CA ALA A 223 -10.88 -22.68 -8.20
C ALA A 223 -11.15 -22.86 -6.70
N ALA A 224 -10.55 -22.04 -5.84
CA ALA A 224 -10.60 -22.23 -4.39
C ALA A 224 -11.32 -21.11 -3.62
N ASN A 225 -11.36 -19.89 -4.15
CA ASN A 225 -11.88 -18.71 -3.44
C ASN A 225 -13.20 -18.23 -4.08
N SER A 226 -14.34 -18.53 -3.44
CA SER A 226 -15.65 -18.11 -3.96
C SER A 226 -15.88 -16.59 -3.91
N GLN A 227 -15.03 -15.85 -3.21
CA GLN A 227 -15.03 -14.39 -3.10
C GLN A 227 -13.91 -13.73 -3.92
N PHE A 228 -13.24 -14.49 -4.80
CA PHE A 228 -12.11 -14.00 -5.58
C PHE A 228 -12.47 -12.71 -6.33
N LEU A 229 -11.75 -11.63 -6.03
CA LEU A 229 -11.91 -10.33 -6.66
C LEU A 229 -10.60 -9.88 -7.30
N PHE A 230 -10.64 -9.68 -8.62
CA PHE A 230 -9.47 -9.37 -9.43
C PHE A 230 -9.74 -8.18 -10.37
N THR A 231 -10.23 -7.09 -9.79
CA THR A 231 -10.50 -5.80 -10.44
C THR A 231 -9.63 -4.71 -9.80
N LEU A 232 -9.95 -3.42 -9.99
CA LEU A 232 -9.18 -2.32 -9.40
C LEU A 232 -9.13 -2.36 -7.86
N PRO A 233 -7.98 -1.97 -7.25
CA PRO A 233 -6.68 -1.74 -7.89
C PRO A 233 -5.88 -3.04 -8.08
N ARG A 234 -6.37 -4.16 -7.52
CA ARG A 234 -5.64 -5.43 -7.44
C ARG A 234 -5.20 -5.97 -8.81
N TYR A 235 -6.01 -5.79 -9.84
CA TYR A 235 -5.69 -6.20 -11.20
C TYR A 235 -4.36 -5.60 -11.69
N PHE A 236 -4.11 -4.32 -11.42
CA PHE A 236 -2.84 -3.66 -11.74
C PHE A 236 -1.71 -4.09 -10.80
N SER A 237 -1.94 -4.10 -9.49
CA SER A 237 -0.88 -4.39 -8.52
C SER A 237 -0.40 -5.83 -8.62
N ALA A 238 -1.28 -6.81 -8.82
CA ALA A 238 -0.94 -8.22 -8.92
C ALA A 238 0.06 -8.51 -10.07
N TYR A 239 -0.18 -7.96 -11.27
CA TYR A 239 0.77 -8.12 -12.38
C TYR A 239 2.04 -7.31 -12.17
N SER A 240 1.94 -6.08 -11.64
CA SER A 240 3.11 -5.25 -11.30
C SER A 240 4.06 -5.99 -10.35
N GLU A 241 3.50 -6.57 -9.29
CA GLU A 241 4.22 -7.29 -8.23
C GLU A 241 4.92 -8.55 -8.74
N SER A 242 4.40 -9.19 -9.78
CA SER A 242 5.07 -10.32 -10.45
C SER A 242 6.38 -9.92 -11.12
N CYS A 243 6.53 -8.63 -11.48
CA CYS A 243 7.76 -8.08 -12.06
C CYS A 243 8.78 -7.63 -11.00
N PHE A 244 8.34 -7.34 -9.76
CA PHE A 244 9.17 -6.75 -8.72
C PHE A 244 10.41 -7.57 -8.36
N PRO A 245 10.33 -8.91 -8.18
CA PRO A 245 11.53 -9.70 -7.87
C PRO A 245 12.60 -9.58 -8.97
N ILE A 246 12.18 -9.46 -10.23
CA ILE A 246 13.09 -9.33 -11.38
C ILE A 246 13.71 -7.92 -11.43
N PHE A 247 12.90 -6.90 -11.18
CA PHE A 247 13.35 -5.52 -11.28
C PHE A 247 14.11 -5.00 -10.06
N PHE A 248 13.89 -5.57 -8.88
CA PHE A 248 14.39 -5.01 -7.62
C PHE A 248 15.29 -5.94 -6.81
N TRP A 249 15.21 -7.26 -6.99
CA TRP A 249 15.91 -8.23 -6.12
C TRP A 249 17.06 -8.96 -6.79
N ILE A 250 17.25 -8.75 -8.09
CA ILE A 250 18.49 -9.12 -8.78
C ILE A 250 19.53 -8.06 -8.43
N ASP A 251 20.69 -8.50 -7.93
CA ASP A 251 21.80 -7.61 -7.60
C ASP A 251 22.13 -6.71 -8.79
N GLY A 252 22.23 -5.40 -8.59
CA GLY A 252 22.39 -4.43 -9.68
C GLY A 252 23.66 -4.57 -10.52
N ARG A 253 24.62 -5.41 -10.10
CA ARG A 253 25.81 -5.77 -10.88
C ARG A 253 25.56 -6.98 -11.80
N ASN A 254 24.48 -7.72 -11.59
CA ASN A 254 24.12 -8.93 -12.35
C ASN A 254 23.17 -8.57 -13.51
N PRO A 255 23.60 -8.69 -14.78
CA PRO A 255 22.78 -8.32 -15.93
C PRO A 255 21.87 -9.44 -16.44
N THR A 256 21.85 -10.61 -15.80
CA THR A 256 21.23 -11.83 -16.38
C THR A 256 19.71 -11.81 -16.43
N GLY A 257 19.05 -10.97 -15.62
CA GLY A 257 17.59 -10.99 -15.48
C GLY A 257 17.05 -12.25 -14.78
N ASN A 258 17.92 -13.03 -14.14
CA ASN A 258 17.57 -14.24 -13.40
C ASN A 258 17.77 -14.03 -11.89
N LEU A 259 16.69 -14.17 -11.13
CA LEU A 259 16.72 -14.12 -9.68
C LEU A 259 16.94 -15.51 -9.10
N GLU A 260 17.97 -15.66 -8.26
CA GLU A 260 18.22 -16.88 -7.50
C GLU A 260 17.13 -17.12 -6.45
N LEU A 261 16.72 -18.37 -6.27
CA LEU A 261 15.63 -18.73 -5.36
C LEU A 261 15.97 -18.50 -3.88
N ASP A 262 17.23 -18.62 -3.49
CA ASP A 262 17.68 -18.28 -2.13
C ASP A 262 17.59 -16.78 -1.86
N VAL A 263 17.89 -15.95 -2.87
CA VAL A 263 17.68 -14.51 -2.80
C VAL A 263 16.19 -14.19 -2.72
N ALA A 264 15.36 -14.83 -3.54
CA ALA A 264 13.91 -14.68 -3.47
C ALA A 264 13.36 -15.04 -2.07
N ARG A 265 13.81 -16.16 -1.48
CA ARG A 265 13.44 -16.57 -0.11
C ARG A 265 13.85 -15.51 0.91
N SER A 266 15.07 -14.97 0.82
CA SER A 266 15.57 -13.93 1.73
C SER A 266 14.63 -12.72 1.79
N PHE A 267 14.12 -12.26 0.65
CA PHE A 267 13.16 -11.16 0.61
C PHE A 267 11.74 -11.56 1.05
N PHE A 268 11.22 -12.70 0.57
CA PHE A 268 9.82 -13.08 0.83
C PHE A 268 9.56 -13.53 2.27
N GLU A 269 10.49 -14.27 2.86
CA GLU A 269 10.36 -14.89 4.18
C GLU A 269 11.01 -14.04 5.26
N THR A 270 12.32 -13.80 5.15
CA THR A 270 13.08 -13.13 6.20
C THR A 270 13.10 -11.60 6.08
N ALA A 271 12.59 -11.07 4.96
CA ALA A 271 12.60 -9.66 4.61
C ALA A 271 13.99 -9.04 4.84
N ARG A 272 14.98 -9.58 4.13
CA ARG A 272 16.40 -9.26 4.33
C ARG A 272 17.10 -9.09 2.99
N PHE A 273 17.90 -8.03 2.85
CA PHE A 273 18.85 -7.89 1.76
C PHE A 273 19.94 -8.98 1.86
N PRO A 274 20.31 -9.65 0.76
CA PRO A 274 21.50 -10.51 0.73
C PRO A 274 22.76 -9.76 1.17
N ASN A 275 23.75 -10.50 1.68
CA ASN A 275 25.03 -9.90 2.03
C ASN A 275 25.71 -9.34 0.77
N GLY A 276 26.21 -8.11 0.85
CA GLY A 276 26.86 -7.47 -0.30
C GLY A 276 25.89 -7.09 -1.42
N PHE A 277 24.58 -7.00 -1.16
CA PHE A 277 23.55 -6.71 -2.16
C PHE A 277 23.61 -5.26 -2.66
N PHE A 278 23.69 -5.10 -3.98
CA PHE A 278 23.58 -3.82 -4.67
C PHE A 278 22.16 -3.64 -5.19
N ARG A 279 21.54 -2.48 -4.92
CA ARG A 279 20.26 -2.13 -5.55
C ARG A 279 20.40 -2.11 -7.08
N ALA A 280 19.27 -2.22 -7.78
CA ALA A 280 19.22 -2.19 -9.24
C ALA A 280 19.98 -0.97 -9.82
N ASN A 281 20.61 -1.14 -10.98
CA ASN A 281 21.40 -0.09 -11.65
C ASN A 281 20.58 0.86 -12.52
N THR A 282 19.27 0.60 -12.66
CA THR A 282 18.37 1.35 -13.53
C THR A 282 17.06 1.57 -12.78
N PRO A 283 16.58 2.83 -12.65
CA PRO A 283 15.31 3.11 -12.03
C PRO A 283 14.15 2.34 -12.67
N THR A 284 13.26 1.79 -11.85
CA THR A 284 12.04 1.15 -12.36
C THR A 284 10.87 2.12 -12.33
N THR A 285 10.58 2.70 -13.49
CA THR A 285 9.49 3.69 -13.70
C THR A 285 8.14 3.02 -13.95
N LEU A 286 7.06 3.81 -13.94
CA LEU A 286 5.71 3.34 -14.30
C LEU A 286 5.69 2.67 -15.69
N LYS A 287 6.37 3.27 -16.67
CA LYS A 287 6.46 2.72 -18.03
C LYS A 287 7.18 1.37 -18.08
N ARG A 288 8.24 1.20 -17.27
CA ARG A 288 8.96 -0.08 -17.18
C ARG A 288 8.08 -1.16 -16.56
N ILE A 289 7.27 -0.81 -15.56
CA ILE A 289 6.29 -1.72 -14.97
C ILE A 289 5.25 -2.14 -16.00
N LEU A 290 4.65 -1.19 -16.73
CA LEU A 290 3.67 -1.50 -17.77
C LEU A 290 4.25 -2.43 -18.85
N GLY A 291 5.49 -2.19 -19.30
CA GLY A 291 6.15 -3.11 -20.23
C GLY A 291 6.36 -4.52 -19.66
N GLY A 292 6.62 -4.65 -18.35
CA GLY A 292 6.66 -5.94 -17.67
C GLY A 292 5.29 -6.61 -17.59
N ILE A 293 4.24 -5.84 -17.27
CA ILE A 293 2.85 -6.33 -17.26
C ILE A 293 2.46 -6.85 -18.65
N ASP A 294 2.81 -6.15 -19.72
CA ASP A 294 2.54 -6.56 -21.10
C ASP A 294 3.15 -7.94 -21.42
N VAL A 295 4.37 -8.21 -20.95
CA VAL A 295 5.02 -9.54 -21.12
C VAL A 295 4.22 -10.65 -20.44
N LEU A 296 3.71 -10.40 -19.22
CA LEU A 296 2.94 -11.37 -18.46
C LEU A 296 1.55 -11.57 -19.06
N TYR A 297 0.83 -10.47 -19.30
CA TYR A 297 -0.55 -10.48 -19.79
C TYR A 297 -0.65 -11.10 -21.18
N ASN A 298 0.26 -10.76 -22.11
CA ASN A 298 0.19 -11.29 -23.48
C ASN A 298 0.47 -12.80 -23.57
N ALA A 299 1.10 -13.39 -22.55
CA ALA A 299 1.29 -14.84 -22.50
C ALA A 299 -0.01 -15.58 -22.12
N HIS A 300 -0.76 -15.03 -21.16
CA HIS A 300 -2.01 -15.60 -20.66
C HIS A 300 -3.02 -14.49 -20.34
N PRO A 301 -3.76 -14.00 -21.35
CA PRO A 301 -4.71 -12.90 -21.14
C PRO A 301 -5.85 -13.31 -20.21
N VAL A 302 -6.01 -12.61 -19.09
CA VAL A 302 -7.15 -12.74 -18.18
C VAL A 302 -7.69 -11.34 -17.93
N GLY A 303 -8.94 -11.06 -18.31
CA GLY A 303 -9.57 -9.77 -18.06
C GLY A 303 -9.88 -9.54 -16.58
N PRO A 304 -10.03 -8.28 -16.13
CA PRO A 304 -10.44 -7.98 -14.76
C PRO A 304 -11.82 -8.57 -14.47
N GLY A 305 -12.06 -9.07 -13.27
CA GLY A 305 -13.29 -9.80 -12.95
C GLY A 305 -13.33 -10.38 -11.55
N ALA A 306 -14.32 -11.22 -11.28
CA ALA A 306 -14.52 -11.84 -9.98
C ALA A 306 -15.28 -13.17 -10.08
N ASN A 307 -15.12 -14.02 -9.07
CA ASN A 307 -16.07 -15.10 -8.81
C ASN A 307 -17.42 -14.52 -8.28
N ASN A 308 -18.54 -15.15 -8.62
CA ASN A 308 -19.90 -14.67 -8.34
C ASN A 308 -20.52 -15.29 -7.06
N GLY A 309 -19.70 -15.56 -6.04
CA GLY A 309 -20.15 -16.18 -4.79
C GLY A 309 -20.02 -17.71 -4.74
N THR A 310 -19.63 -18.35 -5.84
CA THR A 310 -19.19 -19.75 -5.87
C THR A 310 -17.80 -19.88 -6.49
N VAL A 311 -17.07 -20.97 -6.20
CA VAL A 311 -15.82 -21.27 -6.91
C VAL A 311 -16.08 -21.58 -8.39
N ASN A 312 -15.06 -21.43 -9.24
CA ASN A 312 -15.11 -21.69 -10.68
C ASN A 312 -16.20 -20.91 -11.42
N SER A 313 -16.43 -19.65 -11.02
CA SER A 313 -17.51 -18.82 -11.55
C SER A 313 -17.04 -17.47 -12.08
N TYR A 314 -15.76 -17.38 -12.42
CA TYR A 314 -15.11 -16.14 -12.78
C TYR A 314 -15.79 -15.47 -13.97
N ALA A 315 -16.34 -14.29 -13.73
CA ALA A 315 -16.94 -13.44 -14.73
C ALA A 315 -16.07 -12.21 -14.92
N VAL A 316 -15.73 -11.93 -16.18
CA VAL A 316 -15.04 -10.70 -16.56
C VAL A 316 -15.98 -9.52 -16.33
N ASP A 317 -15.46 -8.48 -15.69
CA ASP A 317 -16.10 -7.18 -15.56
C ASP A 317 -15.65 -6.27 -16.71
N PRO A 318 -16.48 -6.06 -17.74
CA PRO A 318 -16.12 -5.22 -18.88
C PRO A 318 -16.04 -3.73 -18.54
N THR A 319 -16.49 -3.32 -17.34
CA THR A 319 -16.46 -1.92 -16.89
C THR A 319 -15.17 -1.56 -16.18
N SER A 320 -14.42 -2.57 -15.68
CA SER A 320 -13.11 -2.34 -15.08
C SER A 320 -12.08 -2.05 -16.18
N PRO A 321 -11.24 -1.00 -16.02
CA PRO A 321 -10.22 -0.66 -17.00
C PRO A 321 -9.15 -1.76 -17.10
N THR A 322 -8.55 -1.86 -18.29
CA THR A 322 -7.49 -2.82 -18.61
C THR A 322 -6.12 -2.13 -18.58
N PHE A 323 -5.02 -2.90 -18.74
CA PHE A 323 -3.67 -2.34 -18.76
C PHE A 323 -3.41 -1.35 -19.92
N ALA A 324 -4.15 -1.48 -21.01
CA ALA A 324 -4.07 -0.55 -22.14
C ALA A 324 -4.61 0.86 -21.79
N ASP A 325 -5.42 0.98 -20.73
CA ASP A 325 -5.98 2.23 -20.25
C ASP A 325 -5.51 2.52 -18.81
N PHE A 326 -4.22 2.86 -18.67
CA PHE A 326 -3.65 3.25 -17.38
C PHE A 326 -4.37 4.46 -16.76
N CYS A 327 -4.85 5.40 -17.58
CA CYS A 327 -5.56 6.58 -17.08
C CYS A 327 -6.94 6.22 -16.56
N GLY A 328 -7.62 5.25 -17.15
CA GLY A 328 -8.80 4.61 -16.59
C GLY A 328 -8.51 3.91 -15.26
N ILE A 329 -7.38 3.20 -15.13
CA ILE A 329 -6.95 2.59 -13.85
C ILE A 329 -6.80 3.66 -12.76
N TYR A 330 -6.08 4.74 -13.05
CA TYR A 330 -5.92 5.86 -12.12
C TYR A 330 -7.26 6.52 -11.77
N ALA A 331 -8.06 6.88 -12.77
CA ALA A 331 -9.32 7.58 -12.55
C ALA A 331 -10.35 6.69 -11.83
N GLY A 332 -10.38 5.40 -12.18
CA GLY A 332 -11.22 4.39 -11.55
C GLY A 332 -10.82 4.11 -10.11
N PHE A 333 -9.52 4.08 -9.79
CA PHE A 333 -9.06 3.97 -8.41
C PHE A 333 -9.57 5.15 -7.57
N VAL A 334 -9.40 6.39 -8.04
CA VAL A 334 -9.90 7.56 -7.32
C VAL A 334 -11.43 7.53 -7.19
N THR A 335 -12.14 7.19 -8.27
CA THR A 335 -13.60 7.34 -8.34
C THR A 335 -14.37 6.19 -7.68
N HIS A 336 -13.86 4.96 -7.76
CA HIS A 336 -14.56 3.76 -7.30
C HIS A 336 -13.97 3.16 -6.03
N ILE A 337 -12.74 3.53 -5.65
CA ILE A 337 -12.10 3.03 -4.42
C ILE A 337 -11.95 4.15 -3.40
N VAL A 338 -11.31 5.27 -3.76
CA VAL A 338 -11.04 6.35 -2.80
C VAL A 338 -12.33 7.11 -2.43
N ARG A 339 -13.14 7.53 -3.41
CA ARG A 339 -14.37 8.30 -3.16
C ARG A 339 -15.33 7.62 -2.18
N PRO A 340 -15.66 6.32 -2.34
CA PRO A 340 -16.55 5.66 -1.40
C PRO A 340 -16.03 5.58 0.04
N LEU A 341 -14.73 5.70 0.28
CA LEU A 341 -14.15 5.71 1.63
C LEU A 341 -14.35 7.06 2.34
N TYR A 342 -14.54 8.14 1.59
CA TYR A 342 -14.63 9.51 2.11
C TYR A 342 -15.82 10.28 1.51
N PRO A 343 -17.06 9.78 1.61
CA PRO A 343 -18.23 10.38 0.96
C PRO A 343 -18.58 11.76 1.52
N ASP A 344 -18.32 12.00 2.81
CA ASP A 344 -18.69 13.21 3.53
C ASP A 344 -17.45 13.92 4.14
N ALA A 345 -16.27 13.76 3.53
CA ALA A 345 -15.05 14.42 4.04
C ALA A 345 -15.21 15.95 4.04
N GLN A 346 -14.87 16.58 5.18
CA GLN A 346 -14.96 18.02 5.37
C GLN A 346 -13.76 18.55 6.16
N GLY A 347 -13.56 19.87 6.10
CA GLY A 347 -12.52 20.56 6.85
C GLY A 347 -11.12 19.96 6.63
N PRO A 348 -10.32 19.76 7.69
CA PRO A 348 -8.96 19.22 7.57
C PRO A 348 -8.86 17.87 6.85
N LEU A 349 -9.88 17.01 6.96
CA LEU A 349 -9.88 15.71 6.27
C LEU A 349 -10.03 15.88 4.75
N LEU A 350 -10.89 16.80 4.33
CA LEU A 350 -11.08 17.12 2.91
C LEU A 350 -9.81 17.74 2.30
N ASP A 351 -9.17 18.66 3.05
CA ASP A 351 -7.93 19.30 2.63
C ASP A 351 -6.80 18.25 2.47
N ALA A 352 -6.65 17.37 3.46
CA ALA A 352 -5.67 16.28 3.41
C ALA A 352 -5.95 15.29 2.27
N LEU A 353 -7.21 14.94 2.04
CA LEU A 353 -7.64 14.07 0.94
C LEU A 353 -7.29 14.67 -0.42
N ASN A 354 -7.69 15.92 -0.68
CA ASN A 354 -7.39 16.61 -1.94
C ASN A 354 -5.89 16.77 -2.14
N LYS A 355 -5.12 17.07 -1.08
CA LYS A 355 -3.67 17.17 -1.14
C LYS A 355 -2.99 15.85 -1.53
N ASN A 356 -3.41 14.74 -0.94
CA ASN A 356 -2.88 13.42 -1.29
C ASN A 356 -3.30 12.97 -2.70
N LEU A 357 -4.47 13.39 -3.19
CA LEU A 357 -4.88 13.18 -4.58
C LEU A 357 -4.03 13.98 -5.57
N ASP A 358 -3.63 15.22 -5.23
CA ASP A 358 -2.66 15.97 -6.03
C ASP A 358 -1.31 15.24 -6.10
N PHE A 359 -0.87 14.66 -4.99
CA PHE A 359 0.37 13.88 -4.93
C PHE A 359 0.28 12.59 -5.75
N LEU A 360 -0.83 11.87 -5.70
CA LEU A 360 -1.08 10.72 -6.58
C LEU A 360 -1.08 11.14 -8.06
N TYR A 361 -1.82 12.18 -8.42
CA TYR A 361 -1.92 12.66 -9.80
C TYR A 361 -0.56 13.08 -10.37
N SER A 362 0.22 13.82 -9.58
CA SER A 362 1.53 14.29 -9.99
C SER A 362 2.47 13.14 -10.39
N ALA A 363 2.31 11.95 -9.82
CA ALA A 363 3.06 10.76 -10.21
C ALA A 363 2.78 10.36 -11.68
N THR A 364 1.54 10.49 -12.14
CA THR A 364 1.17 10.24 -13.55
C THR A 364 1.76 11.28 -14.51
N VAL A 365 1.93 12.52 -14.03
CA VAL A 365 2.57 13.61 -14.79
C VAL A 365 4.07 13.35 -14.92
N ILE A 366 4.74 13.00 -13.81
CA ILE A 366 6.18 12.67 -13.79
C ILE A 366 6.47 11.46 -14.68
N GLY A 367 5.62 10.43 -14.65
CA GLY A 367 5.73 9.27 -15.54
C GLY A 367 5.41 9.57 -17.01
N ASN A 368 4.92 10.78 -17.32
CA ASN A 368 4.43 11.20 -18.63
C ASN A 368 3.41 10.18 -19.19
N MET A 369 2.38 9.91 -18.36
CA MET A 369 1.30 8.95 -18.66
C MET A 369 0.12 9.58 -19.41
N GLY A 370 0.06 10.92 -19.48
CA GLY A 370 -0.97 11.64 -20.23
C GLY A 370 -2.37 11.64 -19.60
N CYS A 371 -2.48 11.32 -18.31
CA CYS A 371 -3.76 11.29 -17.62
C CYS A 371 -4.26 12.69 -17.26
N THR A 372 -5.58 12.85 -17.21
CA THR A 372 -6.23 14.08 -16.71
C THR A 372 -6.51 13.94 -15.23
N GLN A 373 -6.28 14.99 -14.45
CA GLN A 373 -6.60 14.98 -13.03
C GLN A 373 -8.10 14.74 -12.80
N VAL A 374 -8.44 13.81 -11.90
CA VAL A 374 -9.82 13.65 -11.45
C VAL A 374 -10.18 14.88 -10.61
N PRO A 375 -11.37 15.49 -10.78
CA PRO A 375 -11.77 16.66 -10.00
C PRO A 375 -11.65 16.42 -8.50
N HIS A 376 -11.26 17.45 -7.75
CA HIS A 376 -11.23 17.40 -6.29
C HIS A 376 -12.57 17.01 -5.69
N PHE A 377 -12.52 16.53 -4.45
CA PHE A 377 -13.70 16.35 -3.61
C PHE A 377 -14.22 17.72 -3.19
N THR A 378 -15.53 17.86 -3.11
CA THR A 378 -16.25 19.11 -2.79
C THR A 378 -17.03 18.98 -1.51
#